data_AF-A0AAW9KEX3-F1
#
_entry.id   AF-A0AAW9KEX3-F1
#
_cell.length_a   1.000
_cell.length_b   1.000
_cell.length_c   1.000
_cell.angle_alpha   90.00
_cell.angle_beta   90.00
_cell.angle_gamma   90.00
#
_symmetry.space_group_name_H-M   'P 1'
#
loop_
_entity.id
_entity.type
_entity.pdbx_description
1 polymer ?
#
loop_
_entity_poly.entity_id
_entity_poly.type
_entity_poly.pdbx_seq_one_letter_code
_entity_poly.pdbx_strand_id
1 'polypeptide(L)'
;PATLDSEYCKVRTRDGKIYTGTFLSTSPAAHVYPDSKEKKRDPENMEVRIDEKVLSKKDVENLGICPGDFIFIDPKTTITESGFVKSRFIDDKGSVAALMGLLEIFNRENIIPNYTTKIFISTYE
;
A
#
# COMPACT_ATOMS: atom_id res chain seq x y z
N PRO A 1 -10.86 4.55 2.14
CA PRO A 1 -9.95 5.18 3.14
C PRO A 1 -10.29 4.86 4.61
N ALA A 2 -11.53 4.50 4.94
CA ALA A 2 -11.91 4.18 6.32
C ALA A 2 -11.00 3.15 7.00
N THR A 3 -10.59 2.10 6.29
CA THR A 3 -9.66 1.09 6.83
C THR A 3 -8.20 1.53 6.81
N LEU A 4 -7.88 2.72 6.29
CA LEU A 4 -6.53 3.28 6.19
C LEU A 4 -6.22 4.30 7.28
N ASP A 5 -7.19 4.66 8.11
CA ASP A 5 -6.96 5.60 9.21
C ASP A 5 -5.88 5.03 10.15
N SER A 6 -4.86 5.84 10.43
CA SER A 6 -3.65 5.48 11.18
C SER A 6 -2.73 4.42 10.54
N GLU A 7 -2.88 4.13 9.24
CA GLU A 7 -1.94 3.27 8.51
C GLU A 7 -0.65 4.02 8.12
N TYR A 8 0.47 3.32 8.23
CA TYR A 8 1.76 3.82 7.74
C TYR A 8 1.83 3.72 6.23
N CYS A 9 2.59 4.63 5.62
CA CYS A 9 2.76 4.67 4.19
C CYS A 9 4.12 5.26 3.80
N LYS A 10 4.42 5.16 2.52
CA LYS A 10 5.59 5.75 1.88
C LYS A 10 5.14 6.61 0.71
N VAL A 11 5.63 7.84 0.63
CA VAL A 11 5.47 8.71 -0.54
C VAL A 11 6.72 8.55 -1.40
N ARG A 12 6.54 8.19 -2.68
CA ARG A 12 7.65 8.09 -3.64
C ARG A 12 7.57 9.22 -4.65
N THR A 13 8.59 10.06 -4.67
CA THR A 13 8.73 11.16 -5.62
C THR A 13 9.09 10.65 -7.02
N ARG A 14 8.92 11.50 -8.03
CA ARG A 14 9.32 11.20 -9.43
C ARG A 14 10.80 10.90 -9.62
N ASP A 15 11.68 11.52 -8.81
CA ASP A 15 13.13 11.24 -8.80
C ASP A 15 13.48 9.98 -7.98
N GLY A 16 12.49 9.30 -7.42
CA GLY A 16 12.63 8.01 -6.75
C GLY A 16 12.98 8.09 -5.27
N LYS A 17 13.02 9.28 -4.66
CA LYS A 17 13.15 9.43 -3.21
C LYS A 17 11.91 8.90 -2.51
N ILE A 18 12.10 8.41 -1.29
CA ILE A 18 11.05 7.78 -0.49
C ILE A 18 11.02 8.47 0.88
N TYR A 19 9.83 8.95 1.25
CA TYR A 19 9.53 9.53 2.56
C TYR A 19 8.48 8.70 3.27
N THR A 20 8.55 8.57 4.59
CA THR A 20 7.48 7.93 5.36
C THR A 20 6.37 8.91 5.71
N GLY A 21 5.19 8.39 5.98
CA GLY A 21 4.08 9.17 6.48
C GLY A 21 2.99 8.30 7.07
N THR A 22 1.99 8.95 7.67
CA THR A 22 0.83 8.29 8.27
C THR A 22 -0.46 8.84 7.68
N PHE A 23 -1.37 7.97 7.25
CA PHE A 23 -2.74 8.37 6.89
C PHE A 23 -3.52 8.74 8.15
N LEU A 24 -4.12 9.91 8.17
CA LEU A 24 -4.89 10.41 9.31
C LEU A 24 -6.16 11.08 8.84
N SER A 25 -7.22 10.92 9.63
CA SER A 25 -8.33 11.87 9.60
C SER A 25 -7.82 13.27 9.94
N THR A 26 -8.40 14.30 9.34
CA THR A 26 -8.20 15.71 9.72
C THR A 26 -8.72 16.03 11.14
N SER A 27 -9.44 15.09 11.77
CA SER A 27 -9.79 15.11 13.20
C SER A 27 -9.27 13.83 13.88
N PRO A 28 -7.94 13.64 14.01
CA PRO A 28 -7.34 12.33 14.32
C PRO A 28 -7.44 11.91 15.80
N ALA A 29 -7.72 12.85 16.71
CA ALA A 29 -7.69 12.61 18.15
C ALA A 29 -9.01 13.00 18.83
N ALA A 30 -9.72 12.03 19.39
CA ALA A 30 -11.02 12.24 20.05
C ALA A 30 -10.97 13.13 21.31
N HIS A 31 -9.80 13.31 21.93
CA HIS A 31 -9.62 14.22 23.06
C HIS A 31 -9.32 15.66 22.65
N VAL A 32 -9.04 15.92 21.37
CA VAL A 32 -8.81 17.26 20.81
C VAL A 32 -9.99 17.70 19.95
N TYR A 33 -10.52 16.78 19.15
CA TYR A 33 -11.54 17.04 18.15
C TYR A 33 -12.88 16.40 18.55
N PRO A 34 -13.90 17.20 18.90
CA PRO A 34 -15.22 16.67 19.28
C PRO A 34 -15.87 15.80 18.20
N ASP A 35 -15.64 16.13 16.93
CA ASP A 35 -16.19 15.45 15.75
C ASP A 35 -15.41 14.18 15.35
N SER A 36 -14.30 13.84 16.03
CA SER A 36 -13.39 12.77 15.62
C SER A 36 -14.08 11.42 15.40
N LYS A 37 -15.14 11.11 16.17
CA LYS A 37 -15.89 9.84 16.04
C LYS A 37 -16.83 9.83 14.84
N GLU A 38 -17.38 10.98 14.48
CA GLU A 38 -18.44 11.11 13.47
C GLU A 38 -17.87 11.46 12.10
N LYS A 39 -16.72 12.14 12.06
CA LYS A 39 -16.08 12.57 10.82
C LYS A 39 -15.85 11.39 9.89
N LYS A 40 -16.33 11.51 8.66
CA LYS A 40 -16.26 10.42 7.70
C LYS A 40 -14.82 10.23 7.23
N ARG A 41 -14.39 8.98 7.07
CA ARG A 41 -13.05 8.63 6.55
C ARG A 41 -13.10 8.43 5.04
N ASP A 42 -13.30 9.53 4.32
CA ASP A 42 -13.27 9.61 2.86
C ASP A 42 -12.09 10.51 2.40
N PRO A 43 -11.75 10.55 1.10
CA PRO A 43 -10.56 11.26 0.63
C PRO A 43 -10.53 12.76 0.94
N GLU A 44 -11.70 13.38 1.15
CA GLU A 44 -11.82 14.81 1.47
C GLU A 44 -11.44 15.10 2.93
N ASN A 45 -11.63 14.14 3.82
CA ASN A 45 -11.40 14.28 5.26
C ASN A 45 -10.14 13.57 5.75
N MET A 46 -9.40 12.91 4.85
CA MET A 46 -8.19 12.15 5.13
C MET A 46 -6.98 12.81 4.49
N GLU A 47 -5.86 12.82 5.21
CA GLU A 47 -4.58 13.36 4.74
C GLU A 47 -3.42 12.45 5.09
N VAL A 48 -2.27 12.68 4.46
CA VAL A 48 -1.01 12.04 4.86
C VAL A 48 -0.17 13.07 5.60
N ARG A 49 0.09 12.78 6.87
CA ARG A 49 1.12 13.50 7.63
C ARG A 49 2.48 12.91 7.26
N ILE A 50 3.28 13.67 6.54
CA ILE A 50 4.66 13.30 6.16
C ILE A 50 5.53 13.37 7.42
N ASP A 51 6.38 12.38 7.65
CA ASP A 51 7.27 12.32 8.82
C ASP A 51 8.55 13.16 8.61
N GLU A 52 8.39 14.39 8.11
CA GLU A 52 9.46 15.36 7.86
C GLU A 52 9.13 16.69 8.54
N LYS A 53 10.16 17.49 8.85
CA LYS A 53 9.99 18.81 9.46
C LYS A 53 9.57 19.87 8.43
N VAL A 54 8.40 19.67 7.83
CA VAL A 54 7.79 20.58 6.86
C VAL A 54 6.65 21.36 7.51
N LEU A 55 6.66 22.68 7.36
CA LEU A 55 5.65 23.56 7.98
C LEU A 55 4.89 24.37 6.93
N SER A 56 5.30 24.27 5.67
CA SER A 56 4.71 25.01 4.56
C SER A 56 4.67 24.16 3.29
N LYS A 57 3.81 24.58 2.36
CA LYS A 57 3.78 24.03 1.00
C LYS A 57 5.17 24.04 0.34
N LYS A 58 5.92 25.13 0.50
CA LYS A 58 7.26 25.27 -0.10
C LYS A 58 8.24 24.24 0.46
N ASP A 59 8.15 23.91 1.74
CA ASP A 59 9.02 22.89 2.34
C ASP A 59 8.75 21.50 1.73
N VAL A 60 7.47 21.15 1.53
CA VAL A 60 7.07 19.90 0.88
C VAL A 60 7.55 19.86 -0.57
N GLU A 61 7.38 20.96 -1.31
CA GLU A 61 7.88 21.08 -2.69
C GLU A 61 9.41 20.96 -2.77
N ASN A 62 10.14 21.49 -1.79
CA ASN A 62 11.60 21.37 -1.71
C ASN A 62 12.07 19.92 -1.44
N LEU A 63 11.23 19.08 -0.83
CA LEU A 63 11.47 17.63 -0.76
C LEU A 63 11.33 16.94 -2.14
N GLY A 64 10.76 17.63 -3.12
CA GLY A 64 10.45 17.10 -4.45
C GLY A 64 9.13 16.33 -4.49
N ILE A 65 8.32 16.40 -3.42
CA ILE A 65 6.98 15.80 -3.37
C ILE A 65 6.01 16.69 -4.15
N CYS A 66 5.25 16.08 -5.07
CA CYS A 66 4.35 16.79 -5.95
C CYS A 66 3.04 16.01 -6.23
N PRO A 67 1.97 16.67 -6.69
CA PRO A 67 0.77 15.99 -7.15
C PRO A 67 1.08 14.95 -8.24
N GLY A 68 0.52 13.75 -8.06
CA GLY A 68 0.77 12.60 -8.93
C GLY A 68 1.85 11.64 -8.42
N ASP A 69 2.57 11.99 -7.36
CA ASP A 69 3.45 11.04 -6.67
C ASP A 69 2.64 9.91 -6.03
N PHE A 70 3.18 8.69 -6.09
CA PHE A 70 2.49 7.52 -5.58
C PHE A 70 2.71 7.36 -4.08
N ILE A 71 1.62 6.97 -3.40
CA ILE A 71 1.63 6.63 -1.98
C ILE A 71 1.46 5.12 -1.84
N PHE A 72 2.43 4.48 -1.19
CA PHE A 72 2.46 3.05 -0.94
C PHE A 72 2.14 2.79 0.52
N ILE A 73 0.99 2.19 0.78
CA ILE A 73 0.55 1.85 2.14
C ILE A 73 1.35 0.64 2.63
N ASP A 74 1.77 0.66 3.90
CA ASP A 74 2.47 -0.45 4.52
C ASP A 74 1.54 -1.68 4.56
N PRO A 75 1.95 -2.82 3.94
CA PRO A 75 1.11 -3.99 3.88
C PRO A 75 1.01 -4.74 5.21
N LYS A 76 1.90 -4.48 6.18
CA LYS A 76 1.99 -5.21 7.46
C LYS A 76 2.03 -6.73 7.30
N THR A 77 2.68 -7.20 6.22
CA THR A 77 2.76 -8.63 5.89
C THR A 77 3.41 -9.40 7.04
N THR A 78 2.70 -10.41 7.55
CA THR A 78 3.14 -11.24 8.67
C THR A 78 2.83 -12.70 8.35
N ILE A 79 3.83 -13.57 8.55
CA ILE A 79 3.63 -15.02 8.60
C ILE A 79 3.61 -15.41 10.08
N THR A 80 2.52 -16.00 10.54
CA THR A 80 2.39 -16.44 11.94
C THR A 80 3.13 -17.76 12.16
N GLU A 81 3.49 -18.05 13.41
CA GLU A 81 4.11 -19.33 13.79
C GLU A 81 3.24 -20.54 13.44
N SER A 82 1.92 -20.37 13.46
CA SER A 82 0.93 -21.38 13.04
C SER A 82 0.76 -21.51 11.52
N GLY A 83 1.52 -20.75 10.72
CA GLY A 83 1.54 -20.87 9.26
C GLY A 83 0.55 -19.98 8.49
N PHE A 84 -0.17 -19.06 9.14
CA PHE A 84 -1.06 -18.13 8.44
C PHE A 84 -0.27 -16.95 7.88
N VAL A 85 -0.57 -16.57 6.63
CA VAL A 85 -0.11 -15.31 6.03
C VAL A 85 -1.22 -14.27 6.15
N LYS A 86 -0.92 -13.14 6.80
CA LYS A 86 -1.82 -11.99 6.87
C LYS A 86 -1.12 -10.75 6.33
N SER A 87 -1.79 -10.01 5.46
CA SER A 87 -1.26 -8.81 4.84
C SER A 87 -2.39 -7.97 4.30
N ARG A 88 -2.24 -6.65 4.32
CA ARG A 88 -3.00 -5.78 3.43
C ARG A 88 -2.49 -5.98 2.00
N PHE A 89 -3.39 -5.96 1.02
CA PHE A 89 -3.10 -6.16 -0.41
C PHE A 89 -2.50 -7.54 -0.78
N ILE A 90 -2.85 -8.59 -0.03
CA ILE A 90 -2.57 -9.97 -0.49
C ILE A 90 -3.37 -10.30 -1.75
N ASP A 91 -4.52 -9.65 -1.91
CA ASP A 91 -5.35 -9.68 -3.10
C ASP A 91 -4.74 -8.77 -4.20
N ASP A 92 -4.32 -9.25 -5.37
CA ASP A 92 -4.28 -10.66 -5.84
C ASP A 92 -2.84 -11.23 -5.93
N LYS A 93 -1.91 -10.65 -5.16
CA LYS A 93 -0.52 -11.12 -5.07
C LYS A 93 -0.40 -12.59 -4.65
N GLY A 94 -1.36 -13.10 -3.88
CA GLY A 94 -1.44 -14.50 -3.50
C GLY A 94 -1.59 -15.44 -4.71
N SER A 95 -2.50 -15.12 -5.63
CA SER A 95 -2.69 -15.91 -6.86
C SER A 95 -1.50 -15.78 -7.80
N VAL A 96 -0.94 -14.57 -7.93
CA VAL A 96 0.31 -14.38 -8.69
C VAL A 96 1.44 -15.25 -8.13
N ALA A 97 1.57 -15.35 -6.81
CA ALA A 97 2.56 -16.24 -6.18
C ALA A 97 2.28 -17.72 -6.49
N ALA A 98 1.01 -18.15 -6.49
CA ALA A 98 0.64 -19.51 -6.88
C ALA A 98 0.97 -19.82 -8.35
N LEU A 99 0.72 -18.86 -9.26
CA LEU A 99 1.09 -18.99 -10.68
C LEU A 99 2.61 -19.08 -10.88
N MET A 100 3.38 -18.29 -10.12
CA MET A 100 4.83 -18.40 -10.13
C MET A 100 5.31 -19.76 -9.60
N GLY A 101 4.68 -20.29 -8.55
CA GLY A 101 4.96 -21.64 -8.05
C GLY A 101 4.63 -22.73 -9.07
N LEU A 102 3.53 -22.60 -9.81
CA LEU A 102 3.18 -23.50 -10.91
C LEU A 102 4.26 -23.52 -12.01
N LEU A 103 4.71 -22.34 -12.44
CA LEU A 103 5.77 -22.18 -13.43
C LEU A 103 7.09 -22.79 -12.97
N GLU A 104 7.44 -22.60 -11.68
CA GLU A 104 8.62 -23.22 -11.08
C GLU A 104 8.53 -24.76 -11.14
N ILE A 105 7.39 -25.33 -10.74
CA ILE A 105 7.18 -26.79 -10.74
C ILE A 105 7.27 -27.34 -12.17
N PHE A 106 6.66 -26.66 -13.15
CA PHE A 106 6.76 -27.09 -14.55
C PHE A 106 8.19 -27.16 -15.03
N ASN A 107 9.00 -26.16 -14.69
CA ASN A 107 10.41 -26.15 -15.06
C ASN A 107 11.21 -27.22 -14.32
N ARG A 108 11.05 -27.34 -13.00
CA ARG A 108 11.81 -28.28 -12.16
C ARG A 108 11.55 -29.74 -12.50
N GLU A 109 10.30 -30.09 -12.77
CA GLU A 109 9.88 -31.47 -13.06
C GLU A 109 9.80 -31.77 -14.58
N ASN A 110 10.19 -30.81 -15.43
CA ASN A 110 10.08 -30.91 -16.90
C ASN A 110 8.66 -31.25 -17.38
N ILE A 111 7.63 -30.69 -16.73
CA ILE A 111 6.22 -30.92 -17.09
C ILE A 111 5.86 -30.03 -18.28
N ILE A 112 5.34 -30.67 -19.33
CA ILE A 112 4.79 -29.99 -20.51
C ILE A 112 3.26 -30.06 -20.45
N PRO A 113 2.54 -28.92 -20.44
CA PRO A 113 1.09 -28.92 -20.50
C PRO A 113 0.55 -29.62 -21.76
N ASN A 114 -0.55 -30.36 -21.63
CA ASN A 114 -1.20 -31.05 -22.76
C ASN A 114 -1.73 -30.12 -23.85
N TYR A 115 -1.96 -28.85 -23.50
CA TYR A 115 -2.45 -27.81 -24.39
C TYR A 115 -1.60 -26.55 -24.22
N THR A 116 -1.58 -25.68 -25.22
CA THR A 116 -0.96 -24.37 -25.10
C THR A 116 -1.62 -23.56 -23.99
N THR A 117 -0.92 -23.40 -22.87
CA THR A 117 -1.38 -22.63 -21.71
C THR A 117 -0.72 -21.25 -21.72
N LYS A 118 -1.53 -20.19 -21.64
CA LYS A 118 -1.06 -18.81 -21.51
C LYS A 118 -1.32 -18.32 -20.09
N ILE A 119 -0.28 -17.91 -19.39
CA ILE A 119 -0.40 -17.24 -18.08
C ILE A 119 -0.22 -15.75 -18.30
N PHE A 120 -1.21 -14.97 -17.89
CA PHE A 120 -1.21 -13.51 -18.03
C PHE A 120 -1.31 -12.88 -16.65
N ILE A 121 -0.34 -12.04 -16.30
CA ILE A 121 -0.35 -11.24 -15.08
C ILE A 121 -0.81 -9.84 -15.49
N SER A 122 -2.07 -9.51 -15.21
CA SER A 122 -2.64 -8.20 -15.52
C SER A 122 -2.09 -7.11 -14.59
N THR A 123 -2.10 -5.87 -15.06
CA THR A 123 -1.72 -4.69 -14.25
C THR A 123 -2.92 -3.86 -13.82
N TYR A 124 -4.10 -4.18 -14.35
CA TYR A 124 -5.39 -3.56 -14.05
C TYR A 124 -6.44 -4.66 -13.99
N GLU A 125 -7.05 -4.81 -12.82
CA GLU A 125 -8.19 -5.68 -12.54
C GLU A 125 -9.45 -4.82 -12.38
#